data_AF-A0A1K1SM52-F1
#
_entry.id   AF-A0A1K1SM52-F1
#
_cell.length_a   1.000
_cell.length_b   1.000
_cell.length_c   1.000
_cell.angle_alpha   90.00
_cell.angle_beta   90.00
_cell.angle_gamma   90.00
#
_symmetry.space_group_name_H-M   'P 1'
#
loop_
_entity.id
_entity.type
_entity.pdbx_description
1 polymer ?
#
loop_
_entity_poly.entity_id
_entity_poly.type
_entity_poly.pdbx_seq_one_letter_code
_entity_poly.pdbx_strand_id
1 'polypeptide(L)'
;MKITIIIFAILVKSLSISAQETSANNEKIIYLAHVSMDSIKAKIFHEYADSINNFQTGNLPAFIQTPCFDLTVGLWKSFHSPMSIRWEILQKVNNKAALKRILATKDRSLFLKCSSKSTFQIPYFDKSYKYLIKKRIKEFKEGRYTIKLVLPTFVEC
;
A
#
# COMPACT_ATOMS: atom_id res chain seq x y z
N MET A 1 40.75 25.47 -13.42
CA MET A 1 39.51 25.54 -12.63
C MET A 1 39.09 24.12 -12.29
N LYS A 2 39.09 23.71 -11.03
CA LYS A 2 38.75 22.33 -10.63
C LYS A 2 37.24 22.26 -10.32
N ILE A 3 36.49 21.44 -11.07
CA ILE A 3 35.08 21.16 -10.81
C ILE A 3 35.00 19.94 -9.90
N THR A 4 34.53 20.14 -8.68
CA THR A 4 34.29 19.06 -7.71
C THR A 4 32.88 18.51 -7.96
N ILE A 5 32.78 17.29 -8.49
CA ILE A 5 31.51 16.59 -8.68
C ILE A 5 31.15 15.92 -7.35
N ILE A 6 30.11 16.42 -6.67
CA ILE A 6 29.53 15.77 -5.49
C ILE A 6 28.49 14.76 -5.97
N ILE A 7 28.86 13.48 -6.03
CA ILE A 7 27.95 12.38 -6.34
C ILE A 7 27.17 12.03 -5.07
N PHE A 8 25.91 12.48 -4.97
CA PHE A 8 24.97 11.94 -3.99
C PHE A 8 24.47 10.58 -4.47
N ALA A 9 25.00 9.51 -3.88
CA ALA A 9 24.50 8.15 -4.08
C ALA A 9 23.13 8.01 -3.39
N ILE A 10 22.04 8.26 -4.12
CA ILE A 10 20.73 7.77 -3.72
C ILE A 10 20.60 6.36 -4.30
N LEU A 11 20.55 5.38 -3.41
CA LEU A 11 20.43 3.97 -3.71
C LEU A 11 19.03 3.68 -4.28
N VAL A 12 18.81 4.01 -5.55
CA VAL A 12 17.52 3.78 -6.21
C VAL A 12 17.53 2.38 -6.83
N LYS A 13 16.86 1.44 -6.15
CA LYS A 13 16.47 0.18 -6.79
C LYS A 13 15.44 0.48 -7.88
N SER A 14 15.77 0.08 -9.11
CA SER A 14 14.95 0.09 -10.33
C SER A 14 14.42 1.46 -10.80
N LEU A 15 15.30 2.31 -11.34
CA LEU A 15 14.93 3.15 -12.48
C LEU A 15 15.53 2.54 -13.74
N SER A 16 14.71 2.18 -14.71
CA SER A 16 15.16 1.97 -16.09
C SER A 16 15.45 3.34 -16.68
N ILE A 17 16.68 3.83 -16.49
CA ILE A 17 17.16 5.05 -17.13
C ILE A 17 17.57 4.66 -18.55
N SER A 18 16.71 4.90 -19.54
CA SER A 18 17.13 4.88 -20.93
C SER A 18 17.87 6.18 -21.23
N ALA A 19 19.20 6.14 -21.21
CA ALA A 19 20.05 7.24 -21.65
C ALA A 19 20.09 7.24 -23.18
N GLN A 20 19.68 8.35 -23.81
CA GLN A 20 19.96 8.63 -25.21
C GLN A 20 20.99 9.75 -25.24
N GLU A 21 22.19 9.45 -25.76
CA GLU A 21 23.22 10.46 -25.99
C GLU A 21 22.81 11.35 -27.17
N THR A 22 22.65 12.65 -26.91
CA THR A 22 22.81 13.67 -27.96
C THR A 22 23.63 14.83 -27.45
N SER A 23 24.56 15.23 -28.30
CA SER A 23 25.61 16.22 -28.10
C SER A 23 25.10 17.66 -28.22
N ALA A 24 25.69 18.52 -27.38
CA ALA A 24 25.87 19.96 -27.48
C ALA A 24 24.65 20.90 -27.29
N ASN A 25 24.85 21.81 -26.33
CA ASN A 25 24.20 23.12 -26.11
C ASN A 25 23.00 23.17 -25.16
N ASN A 26 23.28 23.49 -23.88
CA ASN A 26 22.41 24.16 -22.90
C ASN A 26 20.94 23.72 -22.76
N GLU A 27 20.57 22.50 -23.11
CA GLU A 27 19.24 21.98 -22.83
C GLU A 27 19.16 21.40 -21.42
N LYS A 28 18.22 21.95 -20.63
CA LYS A 28 17.83 21.41 -19.33
C LYS A 28 17.17 20.06 -19.57
N ILE A 29 17.93 18.98 -19.43
CA ILE A 29 17.42 17.61 -19.54
C ILE A 29 16.44 17.35 -18.39
N ILE A 30 15.14 17.34 -18.70
CA ILE A 30 14.09 16.92 -17.77
C ILE A 30 14.01 15.40 -17.86
N TYR A 31 14.58 14.71 -16.88
CA TYR A 31 14.40 13.26 -16.75
C TYR A 31 12.96 12.96 -16.33
N LEU A 32 12.14 12.51 -17.28
CA LEU A 32 10.81 11.96 -17.02
C LEU A 32 10.96 10.52 -16.53
N ALA A 33 11.07 10.33 -15.21
CA ALA A 33 10.99 9.00 -14.62
C ALA A 33 9.59 8.42 -14.84
N HIS A 34 9.48 7.34 -15.61
CA HIS A 34 8.23 6.63 -15.80
C HIS A 34 7.90 5.80 -14.55
N VAL A 35 7.16 6.40 -13.62
CA VAL A 35 6.70 5.71 -12.42
C VAL A 35 5.49 4.85 -12.78
N SER A 36 5.59 3.52 -12.62
CA SER A 36 4.46 2.64 -12.90
C SER A 36 3.32 2.86 -11.89
N MET A 37 2.07 2.80 -12.36
CA MET A 37 0.91 2.94 -11.47
C MET A 37 0.86 1.87 -10.37
N ASP A 38 1.41 0.68 -10.65
CA ASP A 38 1.53 -0.38 -9.65
C ASP A 38 2.48 0.02 -8.50
N SER A 39 3.57 0.72 -8.81
CA SER A 39 4.51 1.21 -7.78
C SER A 39 3.87 2.28 -6.89
N ILE A 40 3.07 3.17 -7.49
CA ILE A 40 2.31 4.20 -6.76
C ILE A 40 1.29 3.56 -5.83
N LYS A 41 0.52 2.58 -6.32
CA LYS A 41 -0.47 1.85 -5.50
C LYS A 41 0.19 1.11 -4.34
N ALA A 42 1.32 0.44 -4.60
CA ALA A 42 2.07 -0.24 -3.56
C ALA A 42 2.48 0.74 -2.45
N LYS A 43 3.01 1.91 -2.83
CA LYS A 43 3.38 2.97 -1.87
C LYS A 43 2.19 3.44 -1.04
N ILE A 44 1.05 3.72 -1.69
CA ILE A 44 -0.19 4.13 -0.99
C ILE A 44 -0.64 3.07 0.02
N PHE A 45 -0.59 1.78 -0.35
CA PHE A 45 -0.98 0.70 0.56
C PHE A 45 -0.02 0.58 1.74
N HIS A 46 1.28 0.84 1.53
CA HIS A 46 2.26 0.93 2.60
C HIS A 46 1.96 2.09 3.55
N GLU A 47 1.66 3.28 3.04
CA GLU A 47 1.31 4.45 3.85
C GLU A 47 0.05 4.20 4.71
N TYR A 48 -0.98 3.55 4.15
CA TYR A 48 -2.15 3.14 4.93
C TYR A 48 -1.84 2.09 5.99
N ALA A 49 -0.99 1.12 5.67
CA ALA A 49 -0.56 0.11 6.63
C ALA A 49 0.28 0.73 7.76
N ASP A 50 1.15 1.70 7.44
CA ASP A 50 1.97 2.42 8.41
C ASP A 50 1.13 3.29 9.33
N SER A 51 0.07 3.91 8.81
CA SER A 51 -0.93 4.63 9.62
C SER A 51 -1.58 3.71 10.67
N ILE A 52 -1.80 2.44 10.33
CA ILE A 52 -2.29 1.44 11.29
C ILE A 52 -1.17 1.00 12.23
N ASN A 53 0.02 0.68 11.72
CA ASN A 53 1.14 0.17 12.51
C ASN A 53 1.55 1.16 13.61
N ASN A 54 1.44 2.46 13.32
CA ASN A 54 1.81 3.55 14.22
C ASN A 54 0.64 4.07 15.07
N PHE A 55 -0.57 3.49 14.95
CA PHE A 55 -1.72 3.94 15.73
C PHE A 55 -1.48 3.74 17.24
N GLN A 56 -1.52 4.83 18.00
CA GLN A 56 -1.41 4.81 19.47
C GLN A 56 -2.77 5.06 20.13
N THR A 57 -3.35 6.23 19.92
CA THR A 57 -4.63 6.66 20.50
C THR A 57 -5.30 7.67 19.54
N GLY A 58 -6.54 8.07 19.84
CA GLY A 58 -7.23 9.13 19.11
C GLY A 58 -8.06 8.63 17.93
N ASN A 59 -8.21 9.49 16.93
CA ASN A 59 -9.08 9.25 15.78
C ASN A 59 -8.51 8.15 14.88
N LEU A 60 -9.39 7.27 14.42
CA LEU A 60 -9.00 6.24 13.45
C LEU A 60 -8.61 6.87 12.11
N PRO A 61 -7.64 6.30 11.38
CA PRO A 61 -7.36 6.69 10.01
C PRO A 61 -8.65 6.75 9.17
N ALA A 62 -8.84 7.81 8.39
CA ALA A 62 -10.09 8.08 7.68
C ALA A 62 -10.56 6.89 6.81
N PHE A 63 -9.63 6.18 6.17
CA PHE A 63 -9.97 5.03 5.34
C PHE A 63 -10.60 3.86 6.11
N ILE A 64 -10.26 3.69 7.40
CA ILE A 64 -10.90 2.71 8.29
C ILE A 64 -12.36 3.09 8.58
N GLN A 65 -12.64 4.39 8.59
CA GLN A 65 -13.98 4.91 8.85
C GLN A 65 -14.90 4.80 7.63
N THR A 66 -14.37 4.44 6.46
CA THR A 66 -15.12 4.32 5.19
C THR A 66 -15.50 2.85 4.93
N PRO A 67 -16.75 2.42 5.17
CA PRO A 67 -17.10 1.00 5.08
C PRO A 67 -17.00 0.44 3.65
N CYS A 68 -17.23 1.30 2.66
CA CYS A 68 -17.17 1.00 1.23
C CYS A 68 -15.80 1.32 0.60
N PHE A 69 -14.72 1.38 1.39
CA PHE A 69 -13.39 1.73 0.89
C PHE A 69 -12.91 0.81 -0.26
N ASP A 70 -13.39 -0.44 -0.28
CA ASP A 70 -13.12 -1.38 -1.37
C ASP A 70 -13.64 -0.91 -2.75
N LEU A 71 -14.56 0.05 -2.82
CA LEU A 71 -15.06 0.61 -4.10
C LEU A 71 -14.16 1.71 -4.66
N THR A 72 -13.00 1.98 -4.06
CA THR A 72 -12.06 2.98 -4.56
C THR A 72 -11.35 2.45 -5.81
N VAL A 73 -12.00 2.58 -6.96
CA VAL A 73 -11.58 2.01 -8.25
C VAL A 73 -10.14 2.35 -8.62
N GLY A 74 -9.67 3.56 -8.32
CA GLY A 74 -8.29 3.99 -8.60
C GLY A 74 -7.22 3.16 -7.88
N LEU A 75 -7.58 2.42 -6.84
CA LEU A 75 -6.69 1.54 -6.08
C LEU A 75 -6.74 0.08 -6.56
N TRP A 76 -7.64 -0.28 -7.47
CA TRP A 76 -7.71 -1.64 -7.99
C TRP A 76 -6.58 -1.89 -8.98
N LYS A 77 -5.96 -3.07 -8.91
CA LYS A 77 -4.99 -3.49 -9.91
C LYS A 77 -5.68 -3.78 -11.27
N SER A 78 -6.83 -4.43 -11.23
CA SER A 78 -7.62 -4.81 -12.40
C SER A 78 -9.09 -5.01 -12.02
N PHE A 79 -10.01 -4.71 -12.94
CA PHE A 79 -11.45 -5.02 -12.79
C PHE A 79 -11.76 -6.50 -13.00
N HIS A 80 -10.88 -7.23 -13.69
CA HIS A 80 -11.03 -8.67 -13.93
C HIS A 80 -10.61 -9.53 -12.73
N SER A 81 -9.89 -8.93 -11.77
CA SER A 81 -9.50 -9.58 -10.52
C SER A 81 -9.80 -8.66 -9.33
N PRO A 82 -11.09 -8.46 -8.98
CA PRO A 82 -11.47 -7.60 -7.87
C PRO A 82 -10.82 -8.09 -6.56
N MET A 83 -10.26 -7.16 -5.79
CA MET A 83 -9.62 -7.42 -4.51
C MET A 83 -10.23 -6.54 -3.42
N SER A 84 -10.17 -6.98 -2.17
CA SER A 84 -10.47 -6.08 -1.05
C SER A 84 -9.25 -5.25 -0.74
N ILE A 85 -9.28 -3.98 -1.12
CA ILE A 85 -8.29 -2.96 -0.73
C ILE A 85 -8.10 -2.97 0.78
N ARG A 86 -9.21 -3.03 1.55
CA ARG A 86 -9.15 -3.04 3.02
C ARG A 86 -8.34 -4.22 3.54
N TRP A 87 -8.52 -5.39 2.93
CA TRP A 87 -7.79 -6.59 3.30
C TRP A 87 -6.32 -6.55 2.87
N GLU A 88 -6.02 -6.07 1.67
CA GLU A 88 -4.65 -5.89 1.17
C GLU A 88 -3.82 -4.97 2.07
N ILE A 89 -4.41 -3.86 2.53
CA ILE A 89 -3.76 -2.96 3.51
C ILE A 89 -3.50 -3.70 4.82
N LEU A 90 -4.50 -4.42 5.36
CA LEU A 90 -4.35 -5.16 6.62
C LEU A 90 -3.31 -6.27 6.54
N GLN A 91 -3.10 -6.89 5.37
CA GLN A 91 -2.04 -7.88 5.17
C GLN A 91 -0.63 -7.29 5.30
N LYS A 92 -0.46 -5.98 5.05
CA LYS A 92 0.80 -5.27 5.24
C LYS A 92 1.03 -4.79 6.68
N VAL A 93 -0.01 -4.79 7.51
CA VAL A 93 0.11 -4.47 8.94
C VAL A 93 0.87 -5.58 9.65
N ASN A 94 1.93 -5.20 10.38
CA ASN A 94 2.80 -6.09 11.16
C ASN A 94 2.70 -5.83 12.67
N ASN A 95 2.09 -4.72 13.10
CA ASN A 95 1.91 -4.39 14.50
C ASN A 95 0.59 -4.94 15.08
N LYS A 96 0.63 -6.15 15.64
CA LYS A 96 -0.52 -6.78 16.31
C LYS A 96 -1.06 -5.95 17.48
N ALA A 97 -0.19 -5.22 18.21
CA ALA A 97 -0.62 -4.40 19.33
C ALA A 97 -1.45 -3.20 18.86
N ALA A 98 -1.05 -2.56 17.76
CA ALA A 98 -1.83 -1.48 17.15
C ALA A 98 -3.22 -1.93 16.73
N LEU A 99 -3.35 -3.10 16.10
CA LEU A 99 -4.64 -3.68 15.76
C LEU A 99 -5.54 -3.92 17.00
N LYS A 100 -4.96 -4.37 18.12
CA LYS A 100 -5.70 -4.51 19.38
C LYS A 100 -6.15 -3.16 19.92
N ARG A 101 -5.32 -2.13 19.85
CA ARG A 101 -5.68 -0.76 20.26
C ARG A 101 -6.83 -0.20 19.42
N ILE A 102 -6.79 -0.39 18.09
CA ILE A 102 -7.88 -0.01 17.20
C ILE A 102 -9.18 -0.70 17.60
N LEU A 103 -9.17 -2.02 17.88
CA LEU A 103 -10.38 -2.71 18.35
C LEU A 103 -10.89 -2.20 19.72
N ALA A 104 -9.99 -1.71 20.56
CA ALA A 104 -10.32 -1.20 21.89
C ALA A 104 -10.99 0.18 21.87
N THR A 105 -10.87 0.96 20.77
CA THR A 105 -11.56 2.26 20.65
C THR A 105 -13.08 2.11 20.67
N LYS A 106 -13.60 0.92 20.31
CA LYS A 106 -15.04 0.64 20.16
C LYS A 106 -15.75 1.63 19.22
N ASP A 107 -15.01 2.26 18.32
CA ASP A 107 -15.57 3.19 17.33
C ASP A 107 -16.63 2.49 16.46
N ARG A 108 -17.80 3.13 16.32
CA ARG A 108 -18.95 2.58 15.58
C ARG A 108 -18.60 2.25 14.13
N SER A 109 -17.73 3.05 13.49
CA SER A 109 -17.32 2.87 12.10
C SER A 109 -16.70 1.49 11.85
N LEU A 110 -16.00 0.91 12.84
CA LEU A 110 -15.41 -0.43 12.75
C LEU A 110 -16.45 -1.53 12.53
N PHE A 111 -17.69 -1.30 12.93
CA PHE A 111 -18.77 -2.28 12.87
C PHE A 111 -19.60 -2.15 11.60
N LEU A 112 -19.50 -1.02 10.90
CA LEU A 112 -20.24 -0.77 9.69
C LEU A 112 -19.77 -1.70 8.56
N LYS A 113 -20.75 -2.18 7.79
CA LYS A 113 -20.53 -2.89 6.54
C LYS A 113 -20.76 -1.91 5.39
N CYS A 114 -20.18 -2.18 4.22
CA CYS A 114 -20.57 -1.42 3.04
C CYS A 114 -22.05 -1.71 2.73
N SER A 115 -22.85 -0.64 2.56
CA SER A 115 -24.25 -0.72 2.18
C SER A 115 -24.45 -0.67 0.66
N SER A 116 -23.46 -0.19 -0.08
CA SER A 116 -23.51 -0.12 -1.54
C SER A 116 -23.48 -1.51 -2.15
N LYS A 117 -24.21 -1.67 -3.26
CA LYS A 117 -24.12 -2.86 -4.10
C LYS A 117 -22.87 -2.75 -4.97
N SER A 118 -22.14 -3.86 -5.10
CA SER A 118 -21.04 -3.99 -6.05
C SER A 118 -21.48 -4.93 -7.17
N THR A 119 -21.23 -4.55 -8.42
CA THR A 119 -21.37 -5.45 -9.58
C THR A 119 -20.25 -6.49 -9.63
N PHE A 120 -19.13 -6.22 -8.95
CA PHE A 120 -17.97 -7.10 -8.85
C PHE A 120 -18.06 -7.97 -7.59
N GLN A 121 -17.62 -9.23 -7.71
CA GLN A 121 -17.43 -10.13 -6.57
C GLN A 121 -16.13 -9.79 -5.85
N ILE A 122 -16.19 -8.82 -4.94
CA ILE A 122 -15.03 -8.40 -4.14
C ILE A 122 -14.95 -9.30 -2.89
N PRO A 123 -13.80 -9.95 -2.62
CA PRO A 123 -13.62 -10.74 -1.40
C PRO A 123 -13.87 -9.91 -0.14
N TYR A 124 -14.55 -10.46 0.88
CA TYR A 124 -14.85 -9.78 2.15
C TYR A 124 -15.61 -8.45 2.08
N PHE A 125 -16.22 -8.13 0.93
CA PHE A 125 -16.93 -6.88 0.74
C PHE A 125 -18.07 -6.66 1.77
N ASP A 126 -18.78 -7.74 2.10
CA ASP A 126 -19.87 -7.79 3.07
C ASP A 126 -19.40 -7.78 4.54
N LYS A 127 -18.10 -7.71 4.78
CA LYS A 127 -17.50 -7.71 6.12
C LYS A 127 -17.16 -6.30 6.58
N SER A 128 -17.19 -6.10 7.89
CA SER A 128 -16.77 -4.86 8.53
C SER A 128 -15.27 -4.83 8.83
N TYR A 129 -14.71 -3.65 9.08
CA TYR A 129 -13.31 -3.53 9.50
C TYR A 129 -13.00 -4.31 10.77
N LYS A 130 -13.92 -4.35 11.75
CA LYS A 130 -13.79 -5.17 12.96
C LYS A 130 -13.59 -6.64 12.62
N TYR A 131 -14.33 -7.18 11.64
CA TYR A 131 -14.16 -8.57 11.21
C TYR A 131 -12.76 -8.77 10.60
N LEU A 132 -12.36 -7.90 9.68
CA LEU A 132 -11.07 -7.99 8.99
C LEU A 132 -9.89 -7.88 9.97
N ILE A 133 -9.94 -6.94 10.91
CA ILE A 133 -8.89 -6.77 11.93
C ILE A 133 -8.80 -8.01 12.83
N LYS A 134 -9.93 -8.57 13.28
CA LYS A 134 -9.93 -9.81 14.07
C LYS A 134 -9.34 -10.97 13.28
N LYS A 135 -9.68 -11.09 11.99
CA LYS A 135 -9.09 -12.08 11.10
C LYS A 135 -7.58 -11.93 11.02
N ARG A 136 -7.09 -10.70 10.79
CA ARG A 136 -5.64 -10.42 10.75
C ARG A 136 -4.93 -10.75 12.06
N ILE A 137 -5.53 -10.42 13.20
CA ILE A 137 -4.99 -10.79 14.53
C ILE A 137 -4.88 -12.31 14.71
N LYS A 138 -5.82 -13.08 14.14
CA LYS A 138 -5.80 -14.55 14.18
C LYS A 138 -4.64 -15.12 13.36
N GLU A 139 -4.35 -14.56 12.19
CA GLU A 139 -3.20 -14.98 11.36
C GLU A 139 -1.86 -14.84 12.09
N PHE A 140 -1.70 -13.80 12.91
CA PHE A 140 -0.51 -13.66 13.77
C PHE A 140 -0.38 -14.75 14.83
N LYS A 141 -1.48 -15.35 15.31
CA LYS A 141 -1.42 -16.43 16.31
C LYS A 141 -0.98 -17.75 15.68
N GLU A 142 -1.30 -17.95 14.42
CA GLU A 142 -1.09 -19.21 13.72
C GLU A 142 0.25 -19.27 12.99
N GLY A 143 1.14 -18.29 13.20
CA GLY A 143 2.44 -18.23 12.50
C GLY A 143 2.32 -18.00 10.98
N ARG A 144 1.12 -17.73 10.46
CA ARG A 144 0.85 -17.55 9.02
C ARG A 144 1.22 -16.15 8.51
N TYR A 145 2.17 -15.48 9.15
CA TYR A 145 2.72 -14.24 8.63
C TYR A 145 3.87 -14.59 7.68
N THR A 146 3.57 -14.85 6.42
CA THR A 146 4.60 -14.76 5.38
C THR A 146 5.00 -13.30 5.27
N ILE A 147 6.16 -12.94 5.83
CA ILE A 147 6.92 -11.81 5.28
C ILE A 147 7.27 -12.26 3.87
N LYS A 148 6.46 -11.87 2.88
CA LYS A 148 6.92 -11.93 1.50
C LYS A 148 8.02 -10.89 1.39
N LEU A 149 9.24 -11.29 1.74
CA LEU A 149 10.44 -10.71 1.17
C LEU A 149 10.29 -10.95 -0.32
N VAL A 150 9.77 -9.94 -1.02
CA VAL A 150 9.85 -9.89 -2.47
C VAL A 150 11.33 -9.69 -2.76
N LEU A 151 12.08 -10.79 -2.79
CA LEU A 151 13.42 -10.79 -3.33
C LEU A 151 13.25 -10.43 -4.81
N PRO A 152 13.92 -9.38 -5.30
CA PRO A 152 13.87 -9.08 -6.72
C PRO A 152 14.42 -10.28 -7.48
N THR A 153 13.57 -10.94 -8.26
CA THR A 153 14.01 -11.91 -9.26
C THR A 153 14.80 -11.13 -10.30
N PHE A 154 16.12 -11.22 -10.22
CA PHE A 154 16.99 -10.81 -11.31
C PHE A 154 16.68 -11.73 -12.49
N VAL A 155 16.00 -11.19 -13.50
CA VAL A 155 15.97 -11.80 -14.83
C VAL A 155 17.31 -11.41 -15.44
N GLU A 156 18.20 -12.39 -15.57
CA GLU A 156 19.39 -12.26 -16.40
C GLU A 156 18.90 -12.15 -17.85
N CYS A 157 19.11 -10.98 -18.47
CA CYS A 157 19.03 -10.78 -19.90
C CYS A 157 20.41 -10.99 -20.51
#